data_AF-A0A840SFN3-F1
#
_entry.id   AF-A0A840SFN3-F1
#
_cell.length_a   1.000
_cell.length_b   1.000
_cell.length_c   1.000
_cell.angle_alpha   90.00
_cell.angle_beta   90.00
_cell.angle_gamma   90.00
#
_symmetry.space_group_name_H-M   'P 1'
#
loop_
_entity.id
_entity.type
_entity.pdbx_description
1 polymer ?
#
loop_
_entity_poly.entity_id
_entity_poly.type
_entity_poly.pdbx_seq_one_letter_code
_entity_poly.pdbx_strand_id
1 'polypeptide(L)'
;MKNIVWAVILFISLITLIILCIKAIKLNIVERNKLIKHLEEKGDYKSLYDLGFYNKYYQKESRRGVDTFVVAMEKYNETKDVYFLNYADFIDGRIKIYLVFQLSIMINLIVFIKRIKILCV
;
A
#
# COMPACT_ATOMS: atom_id res chain seq x y z
N MET A 1 10.20 21.15 -30.70
CA MET A 1 9.49 19.85 -30.82
C MET A 1 9.93 18.80 -29.81
N LYS A 2 11.22 18.43 -29.70
CA LYS A 2 11.67 17.37 -28.77
C LYS A 2 11.22 17.59 -27.30
N ASN A 3 11.29 18.82 -26.79
CA ASN A 3 10.90 19.13 -25.40
C ASN A 3 9.39 18.96 -25.14
N ILE A 4 8.54 19.21 -26.14
CA ILE A 4 7.08 19.03 -26.03
C ILE A 4 6.74 17.54 -25.96
N VAL A 5 7.40 16.70 -26.78
CA VAL A 5 7.23 15.24 -26.73
C VAL A 5 7.60 14.68 -25.36
N TRP A 6 8.70 15.14 -24.76
CA TRP A 6 9.09 14.73 -23.41
C TRP A 6 8.13 15.20 -22.33
N ALA A 7 7.58 16.42 -22.44
CA ALA A 7 6.57 16.91 -21.51
C ALA A 7 5.29 16.06 -21.56
N VAL A 8 4.86 15.64 -22.76
CA VAL A 8 3.72 14.74 -22.95
C VAL A 8 3.99 13.36 -22.35
N ILE A 9 5.19 12.79 -22.55
CA ILE A 9 5.58 11.49 -21.96
C ILE A 9 5.55 11.56 -20.43
N LEU A 10 6.11 12.62 -19.84
CA LEU A 10 6.08 12.81 -18.38
C LEU A 10 4.65 12.94 -17.87
N PHE A 11 3.79 13.69 -18.55
CA PHE A 11 2.39 13.86 -18.17
C PHE A 11 1.62 12.52 -18.21
N ILE A 12 1.79 11.73 -19.27
CA ILE A 12 1.18 10.39 -19.37
C ILE A 12 1.67 9.49 -18.24
N SER A 13 2.99 9.49 -17.97
CA SER A 13 3.57 8.67 -16.89
C SER A 13 2.98 9.04 -15.52
N LEU A 14 2.78 10.34 -15.25
CA LEU A 14 2.17 10.83 -14.02
C LEU A 14 0.71 10.37 -13.89
N ILE A 15 -0.06 10.43 -14.97
CA ILE A 15 -1.45 9.96 -14.97
C ILE A 15 -1.50 8.46 -14.69
N THR A 16 -0.67 7.66 -15.36
CA THR A 16 -0.59 6.21 -15.12
C THR A 16 -0.25 5.92 -13.66
N LEU A 17 0.70 6.67 -13.10
CA LEU A 17 1.13 6.56 -11.71
C LEU A 17 -0.03 6.82 -10.73
N ILE A 18 -0.81 7.89 -10.97
CA ILE A 18 -2.00 8.23 -10.17
C ILE A 18 -3.05 7.12 -10.24
N ILE A 19 -3.33 6.58 -11.43
CA ILE A 19 -4.30 5.49 -11.60
C ILE A 19 -3.88 4.25 -10.80
N LEU A 20 -2.59 3.91 -10.83
CA LEU A 20 -2.05 2.80 -10.04
C LEU A 20 -2.18 3.04 -8.54
N CYS A 21 -1.89 4.25 -8.05
CA CYS A 21 -2.12 4.63 -6.65
C CYS A 21 -3.59 4.43 -6.23
N ILE A 22 -4.53 4.93 -7.04
CA ILE A 22 -5.96 4.82 -6.74
C ILE A 22 -6.38 3.35 -6.68
N LYS A 23 -5.94 2.53 -7.63
CA LYS A 23 -6.21 1.08 -7.63
C LYS A 23 -5.64 0.40 -6.39
N ALA A 24 -4.39 0.72 -6.02
CA ALA A 24 -3.74 0.16 -4.83
C ALA A 24 -4.47 0.56 -3.53
N ILE A 25 -4.91 1.81 -3.41
CA ILE A 25 -5.70 2.28 -2.27
C ILE A 25 -7.04 1.55 -2.18
N LYS A 26 -7.76 1.39 -3.30
CA LYS A 26 -9.02 0.65 -3.34
C LYS A 26 -8.82 -0.81 -2.92
N LEU A 27 -7.81 -1.47 -3.46
CA LEU A 27 -7.49 -2.85 -3.09
C LEU A 27 -7.16 -2.98 -1.61
N ASN A 28 -6.43 -2.01 -1.05
CA ASN A 28 -6.13 -1.96 0.39
C ASN A 28 -7.37 -1.87 1.26
N ILE A 29 -8.31 -1.00 0.90
CA ILE A 29 -9.57 -0.87 1.63
C ILE A 29 -10.35 -2.19 1.58
N VAL A 30 -10.40 -2.85 0.41
CA VAL A 30 -11.12 -4.11 0.22
C VAL A 30 -10.53 -5.23 1.09
N GLU A 31 -9.23 -5.51 0.98
CA GLU A 31 -8.60 -6.61 1.73
C GLU A 31 -8.63 -6.37 3.24
N ARG A 32 -8.41 -5.12 3.67
CA ARG A 32 -8.55 -4.74 5.07
C ARG A 32 -9.97 -4.98 5.58
N ASN A 33 -10.98 -4.54 4.84
CA ASN A 33 -12.37 -4.67 5.27
C ASN A 33 -12.84 -6.14 5.26
N LYS A 34 -12.29 -6.99 4.38
CA LYS A 34 -12.55 -8.44 4.41
C LYS A 34 -12.08 -9.06 5.73
N LEU A 35 -10.84 -8.78 6.14
CA LEU A 35 -10.32 -9.28 7.41
C LEU A 35 -11.12 -8.73 8.60
N ILE A 36 -11.39 -7.43 8.62
CA ILE A 36 -12.18 -6.81 9.71
C ILE A 36 -13.55 -7.49 9.83
N LYS A 37 -14.27 -7.63 8.71
CA LYS A 37 -15.60 -8.25 8.70
C LYS A 37 -15.56 -9.69 9.19
N HIS A 38 -14.57 -10.47 8.75
CA HIS A 38 -14.39 -11.86 9.19
C HIS A 38 -14.12 -11.95 10.70
N LEU A 39 -13.31 -11.05 11.25
CA LEU A 39 -13.05 -11.01 12.70
C LEU A 39 -14.27 -10.53 13.50
N GLU A 40 -15.04 -9.57 12.97
CA GLU A 40 -16.32 -9.15 13.55
C GLU A 40 -17.33 -10.30 13.61
N GLU A 41 -17.45 -11.07 12.52
CA GLU A 41 -18.33 -12.25 12.43
C GLU A 41 -17.92 -13.36 13.41
N LYS A 42 -16.61 -13.52 13.67
CA LYS A 42 -16.08 -14.45 14.68
C LYS A 42 -16.11 -13.90 16.11
N GLY A 43 -16.38 -12.61 16.30
CA GLY A 43 -16.26 -11.94 17.59
C GLY A 43 -14.82 -11.85 18.11
N ASP A 44 -13.80 -11.93 17.25
CA ASP A 44 -12.39 -11.86 17.63
C ASP A 44 -11.91 -10.40 17.73
N TYR A 45 -12.42 -9.72 18.75
CA TYR A 45 -12.08 -8.33 19.02
C TYR A 45 -10.64 -8.13 19.51
N LYS A 46 -10.00 -9.19 20.02
CA LYS A 46 -8.60 -9.15 20.42
C LYS A 46 -7.71 -8.99 19.19
N SER A 47 -7.91 -9.82 18.16
CA SER A 47 -7.16 -9.69 16.90
C SER A 47 -7.46 -8.36 16.19
N LEU A 48 -8.70 -7.85 16.26
CA LEU A 48 -9.06 -6.52 15.74
C LEU A 48 -8.27 -5.38 16.44
N TYR A 49 -8.05 -5.51 17.75
CA TYR A 49 -7.24 -4.58 18.53
C TYR A 49 -5.74 -4.72 18.24
N ASP A 50 -5.22 -5.95 18.24
CA ASP A 50 -3.79 -6.25 18.02
C ASP A 50 -3.33 -5.78 16.63
N LEU A 51 -4.20 -5.90 15.62
CA LEU A 51 -3.95 -5.40 14.26
C LEU A 51 -4.19 -3.88 14.10
N GLY A 52 -4.64 -3.20 15.15
CA GLY A 52 -4.85 -1.76 15.17
C GLY A 52 -6.10 -1.27 14.42
N PHE A 53 -7.07 -2.15 14.13
CA PHE A 53 -8.36 -1.77 13.53
C PHE A 53 -9.36 -1.22 14.55
N TYR A 54 -9.23 -1.66 15.79
CA TYR A 54 -10.10 -1.33 16.90
C TYR A 54 -9.28 -0.75 18.05
N ASN A 55 -9.92 0.08 18.86
CA ASN A 55 -9.34 0.58 20.10
C ASN A 55 -9.74 -0.29 21.29
N LYS A 56 -9.21 0.05 22.48
CA LYS A 56 -9.51 -0.66 23.73
C LYS A 56 -10.98 -0.63 24.17
N TYR A 57 -11.80 0.22 23.53
CA TYR A 57 -13.24 0.34 23.75
C TYR A 57 -14.06 -0.38 22.67
N TYR A 58 -13.43 -1.22 21.86
CA TYR A 58 -14.06 -1.94 20.75
C TYR A 58 -14.69 -1.03 19.69
N GLN A 59 -14.17 0.18 19.53
CA GLN A 59 -14.60 1.10 18.48
C GLN A 59 -13.60 1.05 17.33
N LYS A 60 -14.12 1.12 16.09
CA LYS A 60 -13.30 1.21 14.88
C LYS A 60 -12.41 2.45 14.95
N GLU A 61 -11.11 2.24 14.94
CA GLU A 61 -10.12 3.31 14.94
C GLU A 61 -8.98 2.90 14.01
N SER A 62 -8.60 3.75 13.07
CA SER A 62 -7.49 3.45 12.17
C SER A 62 -6.17 3.74 12.88
N ARG A 63 -5.76 2.90 13.83
CA ARG A 63 -4.44 3.00 14.46
C ARG A 63 -3.40 2.38 13.53
N ARG A 64 -2.22 3.00 13.46
CA ARG A 64 -1.05 2.33 12.90
C ARG A 64 -0.56 1.31 13.93
N GLY A 65 -0.96 0.05 13.76
CA GLY A 65 -0.28 -1.06 14.42
C GLY A 65 1.16 -1.13 13.92
N VAL A 66 2.12 -1.10 14.83
CA VAL A 66 3.51 -1.43 14.52
C VAL A 66 3.52 -2.90 14.10
N ASP A 67 4.07 -3.20 12.93
CA ASP A 67 4.25 -4.55 12.39
C ASP A 67 2.99 -5.41 12.20
N THR A 68 1.94 -4.83 11.62
CA THR A 68 0.71 -5.55 11.22
C THR A 68 0.96 -6.83 10.40
N PHE A 69 2.05 -6.91 9.64
CA PHE A 69 2.44 -8.15 8.94
C PHE A 69 2.80 -9.26 9.91
N VAL A 70 3.64 -8.97 10.91
CA VAL A 70 4.12 -9.93 11.90
C VAL A 70 2.94 -10.44 12.72
N VAL A 71 2.10 -9.53 13.21
CA VAL A 71 0.89 -9.88 13.98
C VAL A 71 -0.06 -10.78 13.16
N ALA A 72 -0.27 -10.46 11.88
CA ALA A 72 -1.11 -11.28 11.01
C ALA A 72 -0.50 -12.68 10.78
N MET A 73 0.81 -12.77 10.57
CA MET A 73 1.49 -14.06 10.36
C MET A 73 1.53 -14.91 11.63
N GLU A 74 1.73 -14.32 12.80
CA GLU A 74 1.64 -15.01 14.09
C GLU A 74 0.24 -15.61 14.28
N LYS A 75 -0.80 -14.80 14.05
CA LYS A 75 -2.19 -15.26 14.13
C LYS A 75 -2.52 -16.36 13.12
N TYR A 76 -2.01 -16.26 11.90
CA TYR A 76 -2.13 -17.34 10.92
C TYR A 76 -1.44 -18.61 11.41
N ASN A 77 -0.25 -18.52 11.99
CA ASN A 77 0.48 -19.68 12.48
C ASN A 77 -0.25 -20.40 13.63
N GLU A 78 -0.89 -19.63 14.52
CA GLU A 78 -1.71 -20.12 15.64
C GLU A 78 -3.03 -20.75 15.17
N THR A 79 -3.77 -20.07 14.29
CA THR A 79 -5.16 -20.41 13.97
C THR A 79 -5.34 -21.16 12.66
N LYS A 80 -4.33 -21.12 11.79
CA LYS A 80 -4.39 -21.56 10.37
C LYS A 80 -5.50 -20.88 9.56
N ASP A 81 -5.95 -19.71 9.98
CA ASP A 81 -7.02 -18.96 9.33
C ASP A 81 -6.50 -18.17 8.11
N VAL A 82 -7.01 -18.55 6.94
CA VAL A 82 -6.60 -18.04 5.63
C VAL A 82 -6.82 -16.53 5.48
N TYR A 83 -7.75 -15.91 6.23
CA TYR A 83 -7.94 -14.47 6.17
C TYR A 83 -6.73 -13.68 6.70
N PHE A 84 -6.03 -14.22 7.70
CA PHE A 84 -4.79 -13.60 8.18
C PHE A 84 -3.65 -13.76 7.17
N LEU A 85 -3.53 -14.94 6.54
CA LEU A 85 -2.54 -15.17 5.48
C LEU A 85 -2.75 -14.22 4.29
N ASN A 86 -3.99 -14.13 3.80
CA ASN A 86 -4.35 -13.24 2.69
C ASN A 86 -4.03 -11.77 3.02
N TYR A 87 -4.28 -11.36 4.26
CA TYR A 87 -3.97 -10.01 4.70
C TYR A 87 -2.46 -9.76 4.83
N ALA A 88 -1.70 -10.73 5.34
CA ALA A 88 -0.25 -10.67 5.44
C ALA A 88 0.43 -10.62 4.06
N ASP A 89 0.05 -11.51 3.14
CA ASP A 89 0.51 -11.52 1.75
C ASP A 89 0.19 -10.19 1.06
N PHE A 90 -0.98 -9.63 1.35
CA PHE A 90 -1.36 -8.32 0.84
C PHE A 90 -0.52 -7.17 1.43
N ILE A 91 -0.12 -7.24 2.70
CA ILE A 91 0.82 -6.27 3.28
C ILE A 91 2.20 -6.38 2.60
N ASP A 92 2.73 -7.58 2.43
CA ASP A 92 4.03 -7.80 1.77
C ASP A 92 4.01 -7.33 0.30
N GLY A 93 2.94 -7.67 -0.43
CA GLY A 93 2.72 -7.20 -1.80
C GLY A 93 2.68 -5.67 -1.92
N ARG A 94 2.11 -4.97 -0.94
CA ARG A 94 2.11 -3.49 -0.90
C ARG A 94 3.51 -2.92 -0.76
N ILE A 95 4.38 -3.52 0.06
CA ILE A 95 5.77 -3.06 0.24
C ILE A 95 6.50 -3.15 -1.10
N LYS A 96 6.34 -4.25 -1.84
CA LYS A 96 6.94 -4.43 -3.16
C LYS A 96 6.44 -3.39 -4.17
N ILE A 97 5.13 -3.13 -4.23
CA ILE A 97 4.55 -2.11 -5.12
C ILE A 97 5.07 -0.71 -4.76
N TYR A 98 5.17 -0.40 -3.47
CA TYR A 98 5.68 0.90 -3.01
C TYR A 98 7.15 1.12 -3.38
N LEU A 99 7.99 0.09 -3.30
CA LEU A 99 9.39 0.16 -3.72
C LEU A 99 9.51 0.39 -5.24
N VAL A 100 8.74 -0.33 -6.05
CA VAL A 100 8.71 -0.13 -7.51
C VAL A 100 8.25 1.28 -7.86
N PHE A 101 7.25 1.78 -7.14
CA PHE A 101 6.74 3.14 -7.28
C PHE A 101 7.82 4.19 -6.98
N GLN A 102 8.50 4.08 -5.84
CA GLN A 102 9.57 4.99 -5.45
C GLN A 102 10.72 4.98 -6.47
N LEU A 103 11.12 3.80 -6.95
CA LEU A 103 12.15 3.65 -7.97
C LEU A 103 11.75 4.36 -9.28
N SER A 104 10.48 4.23 -9.69
CA SER A 104 9.98 4.90 -10.90
C SER A 104 10.02 6.42 -10.80
N ILE A 105 9.73 6.97 -9.61
CA ILE A 105 9.82 8.42 -9.35
C ILE A 105 11.28 8.87 -9.39
N MET A 106 12.19 8.14 -8.74
CA MET A 106 13.62 8.47 -8.73
C MET A 106 14.21 8.47 -10.15
N ILE A 107 13.86 7.49 -10.99
CA ILE A 107 14.31 7.44 -12.39
C ILE A 107 13.83 8.66 -13.17
N ASN A 108 12.54 9.01 -13.04
CA ASN A 108 11.98 10.19 -13.71
C ASN A 108 12.66 11.50 -13.25
N LEU A 109 12.93 11.65 -11.95
CA LEU A 109 13.66 12.79 -11.39
C LEU A 109 15.09 12.89 -11.94
N ILE A 110 15.83 11.77 -11.99
CA ILE A 110 17.20 11.74 -12.52
C ILE A 110 17.22 12.16 -14.00
N VAL A 111 16.30 11.64 -14.80
CA VAL A 111 16.18 12.00 -16.23
C VAL A 111 15.86 13.49 -16.39
N PHE A 112 14.96 14.01 -15.56
CA PHE A 112 14.58 15.42 -15.57
C PHE A 112 15.76 16.33 -15.20
N ILE A 113 16.48 16.04 -14.11
CA ILE A 113 17.64 16.81 -13.66
C ILE A 113 18.76 16.81 -14.72
N LYS A 114 19.07 15.65 -15.32
CA LYS A 114 20.08 15.56 -16.39
C LYS A 114 19.72 16.45 -17.58
N ARG A 115 18.44 16.56 -17.95
CA ARG A 115 18.01 17.42 -19.05
C ARG A 115 18.03 18.91 -18.72
N ILE A 116 17.72 19.30 -17.49
CA ILE A 116 17.88 20.70 -17.05
C ILE A 116 19.36 21.10 -17.11
N LYS A 117 20.27 20.23 -16.66
CA LYS A 117 21.72 20.50 -16.73
C LYS A 117 22.22 20.72 -18.16
N ILE A 118 21.67 20.01 -19.14
CA ILE A 118 22.01 20.16 -20.57
C ILE A 118 21.44 21.47 -21.17
N LEU A 119 20.37 22.03 -20.59
CA LEU A 119 19.76 23.29 -21.04
C LEU A 119 20.41 24.54 -20.42
N CYS A 120 21.17 24.39 -19.33
CA CYS A 120 21.85 25.48 -18.62
C CYS A 120 23.36 25.59 -18.92
N VAL A 121 23.88 24.78 -19.84
CA VAL A 121 25.24 24.84 -20.40
C VAL A 121 25.12 25.14 -21.89
#